data_AF-A0A956TPN2-F1
#
_entry.id   AF-A0A956TPN2-F1
#
_cell.length_a   1.000
_cell.length_b   1.000
_cell.length_c   1.000
_cell.angle_alpha   90.00
_cell.angle_beta   90.00
_cell.angle_gamma   90.00
#
_symmetry.space_group_name_H-M   'P 1'
#
loop_
_entity.id
_entity.type
_entity.pdbx_description
1 polymer ?
#
loop_
_entity_poly.entity_id
_entity_poly.type
_entity_poly.pdbx_seq_one_letter_code
_entity_poly.pdbx_strand_id
1 'polypeptide(L)' 'MMLKITLSKGLVGKKETQKKVVTALGLGKYGSSVVHNDSPTIRGMINKVSHLVTVTEVPEGTPTGKITRKNNK' A
#
# COMPACT_ATOMS: atom_id res chain seq x y z
N MET A 1 15.44 3.79 -3.18
CA MET A 1 14.88 3.34 -1.88
C MET A 1 13.46 2.91 -2.13
N MET A 2 13.01 1.86 -1.45
CA MET A 2 11.69 1.30 -1.66
C MET A 2 10.77 1.57 -0.47
N LEU A 3 9.49 1.76 -0.76
CA LEU A 3 8.44 1.97 0.22
C LEU A 3 7.54 0.76 0.25
N LYS A 4 7.56 0.01 1.34
CA LYS A 4 6.58 -1.05 1.62
C LYS A 4 5.35 -0.40 2.23
N ILE A 5 4.24 -0.43 1.50
CA ILE A 5 2.95 0.11 1.93
C ILE A 5 2.04 -1.04 2.32
N THR A 6 1.47 -1.00 3.53
CA THR A 6 0.56 -2.02 4.06
C THR A 6 -0.78 -1.41 4.42
N LEU A 7 -1.90 -2.05 4.04
CA LEU A 7 -3.23 -1.58 4.41
C LEU A 7 -3.56 -1.95 5.87
N SER A 8 -3.50 -0.96 6.77
CA SER A 8 -3.73 -1.11 8.21
C SER A 8 -5.20 -0.97 8.61
N LYS A 9 -6.03 -0.29 7.81
CA LYS A 9 -7.44 -0.06 8.11
C LYS A 9 -8.34 -0.49 6.96
N GLY A 10 -9.52 -0.99 7.29
CA GLY A 10 -10.55 -1.38 6.32
C GLY A 10 -11.06 -0.19 5.50
N LEU A 11 -11.54 -0.49 4.28
CA LEU A 11 -12.06 0.49 3.32
C LEU A 11 -13.57 0.72 3.41
N VAL A 12 -14.28 -0.04 4.25
CA VAL A 12 -15.72 0.14 4.51
C VAL A 12 -16.00 1.54 5.06
N GLY A 13 -16.98 2.22 4.48
CA GLY A 13 -17.37 3.59 4.88
C GLY A 13 -16.36 4.68 4.50
N LYS A 14 -15.26 4.37 3.79
CA LYS A 14 -14.30 5.38 3.32
C LYS A 14 -14.77 6.04 2.02
N LYS A 15 -14.29 7.26 1.78
CA LYS A 15 -14.61 8.02 0.56
C LYS A 15 -14.19 7.23 -0.68
N GLU A 16 -14.98 7.29 -1.75
CA GLU A 16 -14.68 6.57 -3.00
C GLU A 16 -13.31 6.96 -3.58
N THR A 17 -12.94 8.23 -3.47
CA THR A 17 -11.62 8.73 -3.89
C THR A 17 -10.47 8.05 -3.15
N GLN A 18 -10.64 7.71 -1.87
CA GLN A 18 -9.63 6.99 -1.09
C GLN A 18 -9.59 5.52 -1.52
N LYS A 19 -10.75 4.90 -1.75
CA LYS A 19 -10.83 3.52 -2.28
C LYS A 19 -10.08 3.40 -3.61
N LYS A 20 -10.31 4.33 -4.54
CA LYS A 20 -9.62 4.38 -5.84
C LYS A 20 -8.10 4.49 -5.69
N VAL A 21 -7.61 5.33 -4.76
CA VAL A 21 -6.17 5.47 -4.49
C VAL A 21 -5.58 4.19 -3.92
N VAL A 22 -6.25 3.55 -2.97
CA VAL A 22 -5.78 2.29 -2.37
C VAL A 22 -5.74 1.17 -3.41
N THR A 23 -6.77 1.06 -4.26
CA THR A 23 -6.78 0.11 -5.39
C THR A 23 -5.69 0.41 -6.41
N ALA A 24 -5.44 1.69 -6.75
CA ALA A 24 -4.38 2.09 -7.66
C ALA A 24 -2.96 1.81 -7.12
N LEU A 25 -2.78 1.83 -5.79
CA LEU A 25 -1.56 1.36 -5.13
C LEU A 25 -1.41 -0.18 -5.15
N GLY A 26 -2.42 -0.92 -5.61
CA GLY A 26 -2.43 -2.38 -5.66
C GLY A 26 -2.87 -3.06 -4.35
N LEU A 27 -3.47 -2.31 -3.42
CA LEU A 27 -3.93 -2.82 -2.14
C LEU A 27 -5.41 -3.24 -2.26
N GLY A 28 -5.67 -4.54 -2.25
CA GLY A 28 -7.04 -5.09 -2.42
C GLY A 28 -7.67 -5.63 -1.14
N LYS A 29 -6.86 -6.21 -0.24
CA LYS A 29 -7.33 -6.85 1.01
C LYS A 29 -6.73 -6.16 2.22
N TYR A 30 -7.46 -6.18 3.34
CA TYR A 30 -6.91 -5.77 4.64
C TYR A 30 -5.63 -6.55 4.95
N GLY A 31 -4.59 -5.85 5.44
CA GLY A 31 -3.28 -6.45 5.71
C GLY A 31 -2.45 -6.82 4.48
N SER A 32 -2.92 -6.53 3.27
CA SER A 32 -2.07 -6.66 2.07
C SER A 32 -0.97 -5.61 2.06
N SER A 33 0.20 -5.99 1.55
CA SER A 33 1.35 -5.09 1.42
C SER A 33 1.90 -5.10 0.01
N VAL A 34 2.28 -3.94 -0.50
CA VAL A 34 2.92 -3.77 -1.81
C VAL A 34 4.17 -2.92 -1.63
N VAL A 35 5.23 -3.27 -2.35
CA VAL A 35 6.47 -2.49 -2.38
C VAL A 35 6.48 -1.66 -3.64
N HIS A 36 6.69 -0.35 -3.50
CA HIS A 36 6.82 0.59 -4.60
C HIS A 36 8.14 1.33 -4.51
N ASN A 37 8.62 1.81 -5.66
CA ASN A 37 9.76 2.73 -5.68
C ASN A 37 9.38 4.05 -5.03
N ASP A 38 10.32 4.65 -4.31
CA ASP A 38 10.12 5.99 -3.78
C ASP A 38 10.06 7.00 -4.93
N SER A 39 8.85 7.53 -5.16
CA SER A 39 8.55 8.52 -6.19
C SER A 39 7.61 9.56 -5.59
N PRO A 40 7.73 10.86 -5.97
CA PRO A 40 6.82 11.91 -5.49
C PRO A 40 5.35 11.60 -5.78
N THR A 41 5.05 10.91 -6.88
CA THR A 41 3.69 10.45 -7.20
C THR A 41 3.17 9.44 -6.18
N ILE A 42 3.98 8.44 -5.83
CA ILE A 42 3.62 7.42 -4.83
C ILE A 42 3.48 8.07 -3.45
N ARG A 43 4.39 8.96 -3.07
CA ARG A 43 4.28 9.75 -1.82
C ARG A 43 3.00 10.59 -1.78
N GLY A 44 2.62 11.24 -2.88
CA GLY A 44 1.37 11.99 -2.99
C GLY A 44 0.13 11.11 -2.79
N MET A 45 0.12 9.92 -3.39
CA MET A 45 -0.94 8.93 -3.20
C MET A 45 -1.01 8.45 -1.74
N ILE A 46 0.13 8.10 -1.15
CA ILE A 46 0.23 7.71 0.27
C ILE A 46 -0.30 8.81 1.18
N ASN A 47 0.09 10.07 0.98
CA ASN A 47 -0.34 11.19 1.81
C ASN A 47 -1.87 11.33 1.84
N LYS A 48 -2.55 11.08 0.72
CA LYS A 48 -4.02 11.12 0.63
C LYS A 48 -4.71 10.02 1.45
N VAL A 49 -4.02 8.92 1.74
CA VAL A 49 -4.53 7.76 2.49
C VAL A 49 -3.66 7.42 3.71
N SER A 50 -2.88 8.38 4.22
CA SER A 50 -1.85 8.18 5.25
C SER A 50 -2.36 7.52 6.54
N HIS A 51 -3.62 7.77 6.88
CA HIS A 51 -4.28 7.20 8.06
C HIS A 51 -4.85 5.79 7.85
N LEU A 52 -4.84 5.28 6.61
CA LEU A 52 -5.30 3.93 6.22
C LEU A 52 -4.13 2.96 5.98
N VAL A 53 -2.95 3.49 5.67
CA VAL A 53 -1.78 2.70 5.30
C VAL A 53 -0.63 2.91 6.26
N THR A 54 0.20 1.89 6.39
CA THR A 54 1.48 1.94 7.11
C THR A 54 2.60 1.82 6.10
N VAL A 55 3.57 2.74 6.16
CA VAL A 55 4.71 2.78 5.25
C VAL A 55 5.97 2.40 6.00
N THR A 56 6.78 1.53 5.40
CA THR A 56 8.09 1.14 5.91
C THR A 56 9.11 1.27 4.80
N GLU A 57 10.20 1.99 5.06
CA GLU A 57 11.31 2.15 4.12
C GLU A 57 12.14 0.85 4.11
N VAL A 58 12.46 0.34 2.93
CA VAL A 58 13.27 -0.86 2.74
C VAL A 58 14.44 -0.60 1.78
N PRO A 59 15.64 -1.15 2.08
CA PRO A 59 16.81 -1.02 1.20
C PRO A 59 16.59 -1.81 -0.09
N GLU A 60 17.07 -1.27 -1.23
CA GLU A 60 16.86 -1.88 -2.54
C GLU A 60 17.64 -3.20 -2.65
N GLY A 61 16.91 -4.29 -2.90
CA GLY A 61 17.46 -5.65 -2.92
C GLY A 61 16.40 -6.75 -2.82
N THR A 62 15.13 -6.42 -2.57
CA THR A 62 14.03 -7.40 -2.58
C THR A 62 13.43 -7.53 -3.98
N PRO A 63 13.28 -8.74 -4.54
CA PRO A 63 12.75 -8.92 -5.89
C PRO A 63 11.36 -8.30 -6.00
N THR A 64 11.25 -7.32 -6.88
CA THR A 64 10.02 -6.68 -7.34
C THR A 64 9.15 -7.69 -8.06
N GLY A 65 8.36 -8.42 -7.28
CA GLY A 65 7.44 -9.43 -7.80
C GLY A 65 6.47 -9.84 -6.72
N LYS A 66 5.30 -9.19 -6.68
CA LYS A 66 4.09 -9.59 -5.94
C LYS A 66 4.37 -10.33 -4.62
N ILE A 67 4.59 -9.60 -3.53
CA ILE A 67 4.49 -10.19 -2.18
C ILE A 67 3.01 -10.31 -1.82
N THR A 68 2.31 -11.23 -2.47
CA THR A 68 1.07 -11.81 -1.94
C THR A 68 1.43 -13.06 -1.19
N ARG A 69 1.21 -13.08 0.14
CA ARG A 69 0.81 -14.27 0.91
C ARG A 69 0.49 -13.88 2.37
N LYS A 70 -0.80 -13.90 2.70
CA LYS A 70 -1.30 -14.68 3.84
C LYS A 70 -2.76 -15.04 3.56
N ASN A 71 -2.93 -16.26 3.08
CA ASN A 71 -4.12 -17.04 3.37
C ASN A 71 -4.27 -17.05 4.89
N ASN A 72 -5.48 -16.82 5.40
CA ASN A 72 -5.87 -17.56 6.57
C ASN A 72 -7.27 -18.12 6.34
N LYS A 73 -7.36 -19.38 6.75
CA LYS A 73 -8.41 -20.37 6.60
C LYS A 73 -9.78 -19.88 7.05
#